data_AF-A0A2I1FXH4-F1
#
_entry.id   AF-A0A2I1FXH4-F1
#
_cell.length_a   1.000
_cell.length_b   1.000
_cell.length_c   1.000
_cell.angle_alpha   90.00
_cell.angle_beta   90.00
_cell.angle_gamma   90.00
#
_symmetry.space_group_name_H-M   'P 1'
#
loop_
_entity.id
_entity.type
_entity.pdbx_description
1 polymer ?
#
loop_
_entity_poly.entity_id
_entity_poly.type
_entity_poly.pdbx_seq_one_letter_code
_entity_poly.pdbx_strand_id
1 'polypeptide(L)'
;MAGPVDPAELVYIFIDYSNVTHEGSRELNIANDHFNVDLNRLVLTVCNGRKSGGVFIAGSTPQTAPTPAKDELAWRRAEHHGFNVKTFPRNASNKEKKVDSRLTCDIMLTIRKNPGILVLVAGDSDYSVPLEEARKENWEIEIWFWNKGKSKHFSNFPYTSLNFHYKSFVYITGPKNRYTFEISSDIIKNWKWKNEPIMECYCALNLLCQFQWVNKTTAHLYFDNETHLKQARGWLFKKYPMLLKEQGRVGKSVKVLQDKKITEDIVDLPQQNTDDPLDDQYVFVDLTESIILK
;
A
#
# COMPACT_ATOMS: atom_id res chain seq x y z
N MET A 1 -0.11 4.22 -31.04
CA MET A 1 1.14 4.70 -30.43
C MET A 1 0.81 5.95 -29.63
N ALA A 2 1.02 5.93 -28.32
CA ALA A 2 0.91 7.16 -27.52
C ALA A 2 2.03 8.12 -27.95
N GLY A 3 1.72 9.41 -28.09
CA GLY A 3 2.70 10.43 -28.48
C GLY A 3 3.83 10.59 -27.45
N PRO A 4 4.86 11.40 -27.77
CA PRO A 4 5.89 11.75 -26.78
C PRO A 4 5.21 12.42 -25.58
N VAL A 5 5.52 11.93 -24.38
CA VAL A 5 4.97 12.49 -23.14
C VAL A 5 5.68 13.80 -22.84
N ASP A 6 4.90 14.85 -22.59
CA ASP A 6 5.43 16.14 -22.18
C ASP A 6 6.17 15.97 -20.83
N PRO A 7 7.45 16.39 -20.72
CA PRO A 7 8.17 16.36 -19.44
C PRO A 7 7.41 17.01 -18.29
N ALA A 8 6.56 18.01 -18.56
CA ALA A 8 5.71 18.66 -17.57
C ALA A 8 4.68 17.72 -16.91
N GLU A 9 4.30 16.63 -17.59
CA GLU A 9 3.34 15.63 -17.10
C GLU A 9 4.01 14.51 -16.28
N LEU A 10 5.34 14.50 -16.19
CA LEU A 10 6.08 13.46 -15.45
C LEU A 10 6.02 13.72 -13.94
N VAL A 11 5.72 12.66 -13.19
CA VAL A 11 5.64 12.67 -11.72
C VAL A 11 6.91 12.13 -11.10
N TYR A 12 7.54 12.92 -10.24
CA TYR A 12 8.74 12.56 -9.48
C TYR A 12 8.37 12.44 -8.01
N ILE A 13 8.47 11.22 -7.46
CA ILE A 13 7.97 10.89 -6.12
C ILE A 13 9.14 10.75 -5.15
N PHE A 14 9.07 11.45 -4.03
CA PHE A 14 10.08 11.47 -2.96
C PHE A 14 9.44 10.97 -1.67
N ILE A 15 9.90 9.83 -1.15
CA ILE A 15 9.27 9.16 -0.01
C ILE A 15 10.23 9.12 1.17
N ASP A 16 9.83 9.76 2.26
CA ASP A 16 10.42 9.55 3.58
C ASP A 16 9.71 8.35 4.22
N TYR A 17 10.28 7.17 4.03
CA TYR A 17 9.64 5.92 4.48
C TYR A 17 9.46 5.88 6.00
N SER A 18 10.41 6.44 6.74
CA SER A 18 10.36 6.45 8.20
C SER A 18 9.26 7.38 8.71
N ASN A 19 9.10 8.56 8.10
CA ASN A 19 7.98 9.45 8.38
C ASN A 19 6.64 8.76 8.06
N VAL A 20 6.51 8.15 6.88
CA VAL A 20 5.29 7.45 6.47
C VAL A 20 4.92 6.30 7.42
N THR A 21 5.90 5.53 7.88
CA THR A 21 5.65 4.39 8.77
C THR A 21 5.33 4.80 10.20
N HIS A 22 6.12 5.70 10.80
CA HIS A 22 5.89 6.16 12.17
C HIS A 22 4.58 6.96 12.30
N GLU A 23 4.33 7.90 11.39
CA GLU A 23 3.11 8.71 11.44
C GLU A 23 1.87 7.89 11.07
N GLY A 24 1.99 6.91 10.17
CA GLY A 24 0.88 6.00 9.83
C GLY A 24 0.47 5.10 11.00
N SER A 25 1.45 4.55 11.71
CA SER A 25 1.23 3.80 12.95
C SER A 25 0.47 4.63 13.99
N ARG A 26 0.87 5.90 14.18
CA ARG A 26 0.22 6.85 15.10
C ARG A 26 -1.17 7.25 14.61
N GLU A 27 -1.35 7.49 13.32
CA GLU A 27 -2.62 7.87 12.71
C GLU A 27 -3.68 6.79 12.96
N LEU A 28 -3.36 5.55 12.59
CA LEU A 28 -4.27 4.41 12.66
C LEU A 28 -4.30 3.71 14.03
N ASN A 29 -3.50 4.18 14.99
CA ASN A 29 -3.38 3.60 16.33
C ASN A 29 -3.02 2.11 16.31
N ILE A 30 -2.05 1.74 15.47
CA ILE A 30 -1.54 0.37 15.32
C ILE A 30 -0.08 0.37 15.79
N ALA A 31 0.32 -0.59 16.62
CA ALA A 31 1.72 -0.67 17.06
C ALA A 31 2.70 -0.78 15.86
N ASN A 32 3.82 -0.05 15.92
CA ASN A 32 4.83 0.00 14.84
C ASN A 32 5.30 -1.38 14.35
N ASP A 33 5.37 -2.38 15.23
CA ASP A 33 5.78 -3.73 14.85
C ASP A 33 4.75 -4.44 13.97
N HIS A 34 3.47 -4.06 14.10
CA HIS A 34 2.36 -4.61 13.34
C HIS A 34 1.96 -3.75 12.14
N PHE A 35 2.31 -2.46 12.13
CA PHE A 35 2.05 -1.56 11.00
C PHE A 35 3.11 -1.76 9.91
N ASN A 36 2.66 -1.87 8.67
CA ASN A 36 3.54 -2.03 7.52
C ASN A 36 2.99 -1.28 6.30
N VAL A 37 3.91 -0.93 5.40
CA VAL A 37 3.63 -0.22 4.16
C VAL A 37 4.16 -1.04 2.99
N ASP A 38 3.28 -1.35 2.04
CA ASP A 38 3.68 -1.83 0.73
C ASP A 38 4.12 -0.63 -0.12
N LEU A 39 5.45 -0.46 -0.25
CA LEU A 39 6.05 0.66 -0.99
C LEU A 39 5.60 0.74 -2.44
N ASN A 40 5.46 -0.41 -3.11
CA ASN A 40 5.04 -0.42 -4.51
C ASN A 40 3.61 0.10 -4.64
N ARG A 41 2.72 -0.36 -3.76
CA ARG A 41 1.33 0.12 -3.76
C ARG A 41 1.20 1.57 -3.31
N LEU A 42 2.02 2.03 -2.37
CA LEU A 42 2.09 3.45 -2.02
C LEU A 42 2.47 4.29 -3.23
N VAL A 43 3.50 3.87 -3.99
CA VAL A 43 3.91 4.55 -5.23
C VAL A 43 2.79 4.54 -6.25
N LEU A 44 2.14 3.40 -6.52
CA LEU A 44 1.02 3.33 -7.46
C LEU A 44 -0.14 4.26 -7.06
N THR A 45 -0.44 4.32 -5.77
CA THR A 45 -1.49 5.17 -5.20
C THR A 45 -1.19 6.64 -5.39
N VAL A 46 0.03 7.06 -5.05
CA VAL A 46 0.48 8.46 -5.16
C VAL A 46 0.64 8.88 -6.62
N CYS A 47 1.15 7.98 -7.46
CA CYS A 47 1.32 8.21 -8.89
C CYS A 47 -0.04 8.33 -9.60
N ASN A 48 -1.07 7.63 -9.11
CA ASN A 48 -2.46 7.74 -9.56
C ASN A 48 -2.62 7.64 -11.09
N GLY A 49 -1.99 6.64 -11.69
CA GLY A 49 -2.03 6.40 -13.15
C GLY A 49 -1.21 7.36 -14.02
N ARG A 50 -0.61 8.41 -13.42
CA ARG A 50 0.30 9.33 -14.13
C ARG A 50 1.60 8.63 -14.49
N LYS A 51 2.35 9.19 -15.45
CA LYS A 51 3.65 8.63 -15.84
C LYS A 51 4.72 9.06 -14.84
N SER A 52 5.46 8.08 -14.30
CA SER A 52 6.58 8.37 -13.40
C SER A 52 7.81 8.85 -14.18
N GLY A 53 8.39 9.97 -13.73
CA GLY A 53 9.73 10.43 -14.14
C GLY A 53 10.85 9.93 -13.22
N GLY A 54 10.50 9.49 -12.00
CA GLY A 54 11.43 8.89 -11.05
C GLY A 54 10.82 8.69 -9.67
N VAL A 55 11.33 7.71 -8.93
CA VAL A 55 10.90 7.42 -7.54
C VAL A 55 12.13 7.31 -6.67
N PHE A 56 12.17 8.11 -5.60
CA PHE A 56 13.28 8.21 -4.65
C PHE A 56 12.76 7.92 -3.26
N ILE A 57 13.36 6.94 -2.59
CA ILE A 57 12.90 6.46 -1.29
C ILE A 57 14.09 6.48 -0.34
N ALA A 58 13.95 7.19 0.78
CA ALA A 58 14.90 7.14 1.86
C ALA A 58 14.27 6.55 3.12
N GLY A 59 15.05 5.78 3.88
CA GLY A 59 14.62 5.20 5.14
C GLY A 59 15.79 4.83 6.04
N SER A 60 15.49 4.31 7.23
CA SER A 60 16.52 3.83 8.16
C SER A 60 16.52 2.32 8.37
N THR A 61 17.68 1.80 8.74
CA THR A 61 17.88 0.43 9.21
C THR A 61 18.37 0.42 10.65
N PRO A 62 18.17 -0.67 11.41
CA PRO A 62 18.80 -0.82 12.71
C PRO A 62 20.34 -0.71 12.58
N GLN A 63 21.00 -0.21 13.63
CA GLN A 63 22.45 -0.03 13.60
C GLN A 63 23.21 -1.34 13.87
N THR A 64 22.75 -2.10 14.86
CA THR A 64 23.46 -3.29 15.39
C THR A 64 22.63 -4.56 15.28
N ALA A 65 21.34 -4.46 14.97
CA ALA A 65 20.46 -5.59 14.73
C ALA A 65 20.26 -5.83 13.23
N PRO A 66 19.87 -7.05 12.82
CA PRO A 66 19.42 -7.29 11.45
C PRO A 66 18.23 -6.39 11.10
N THR A 67 18.17 -5.94 9.85
CA THR A 67 16.97 -5.27 9.32
C THR A 67 15.79 -6.23 9.42
N PRO A 68 14.61 -5.78 9.90
CA PRO A 68 13.43 -6.64 9.94
C PRO A 68 13.12 -7.20 8.55
N ALA A 69 12.82 -8.49 8.46
CA ALA A 69 12.55 -9.16 7.18
C ALA A 69 11.42 -8.49 6.37
N LYS A 70 10.50 -7.79 7.05
CA LYS A 70 9.46 -6.97 6.42
C LYS A 70 10.05 -5.82 5.59
N ASP A 71 11.02 -5.10 6.15
CA ASP A 71 11.64 -3.95 5.53
C ASP A 71 12.60 -4.41 4.44
N GLU A 72 13.37 -5.48 4.65
CA GLU A 72 14.19 -6.10 3.60
C GLU A 72 13.36 -6.49 2.37
N LEU A 73 12.17 -7.05 2.59
CA LEU A 73 11.26 -7.40 1.50
C LEU A 73 10.72 -6.15 0.78
N ALA A 74 10.41 -5.08 1.52
CA ALA A 74 9.95 -3.81 0.97
C ALA A 74 11.04 -3.16 0.10
N TRP A 75 12.28 -3.08 0.60
CA TRP A 75 13.43 -2.57 -0.15
C TRP A 75 13.69 -3.36 -1.43
N ARG A 76 13.72 -4.69 -1.31
CA ARG A 76 13.95 -5.58 -2.45
C ARG A 76 12.88 -5.41 -3.54
N ARG A 77 11.61 -5.22 -3.16
CA ARG A 77 10.53 -4.94 -4.13
C ARG A 77 10.73 -3.59 -4.79
N ALA A 78 10.96 -2.55 -4.01
CA ALA A 78 11.15 -1.19 -4.53
C ALA A 78 12.31 -1.15 -5.54
N GLU A 79 13.45 -1.77 -5.23
CA GLU A 79 14.58 -1.89 -6.15
C GLU A 79 14.24 -2.71 -7.40
N HIS A 80 13.44 -3.79 -7.26
CA HIS A 80 12.99 -4.57 -8.41
C HIS A 80 12.10 -3.77 -9.38
N HIS A 81 11.33 -2.82 -8.86
CA HIS A 81 10.54 -1.88 -9.65
C HIS A 81 11.36 -0.69 -10.19
N GLY A 82 12.68 -0.68 -9.97
CA GLY A 82 13.58 0.37 -10.46
C GLY A 82 13.57 1.64 -9.61
N PHE A 83 13.02 1.60 -8.40
CA PHE A 83 13.02 2.77 -7.50
C PHE A 83 14.42 3.00 -6.93
N ASN A 84 14.79 4.27 -6.73
CA ASN A 84 16.04 4.65 -6.12
C ASN A 84 15.91 4.60 -4.59
N VAL A 85 16.23 3.45 -4.01
CA VAL A 85 16.17 3.22 -2.57
C VAL A 85 17.52 3.53 -1.91
N LYS A 86 17.50 4.33 -0.84
CA LYS A 86 18.66 4.61 0.01
C LYS A 86 18.32 4.44 1.48
N THR A 87 18.98 3.48 2.12
CA THR A 87 18.80 3.23 3.55
C THR A 87 20.03 3.62 4.36
N PHE A 88 19.82 4.12 5.58
CA PHE A 88 20.89 4.53 6.48
C PHE A 88 20.77 3.86 7.85
N PRO A 89 21.87 3.32 8.42
CA PRO A 89 21.85 2.85 9.80
C PRO A 89 21.53 3.99 10.77
N ARG A 90 20.68 3.71 11.75
CA ARG A 90 20.43 4.60 12.89
C ARG A 90 21.71 4.85 13.69
N ASN A 91 21.72 5.92 14.49
CA ASN A 91 22.86 6.25 15.34
C ASN A 91 22.90 5.38 16.62
N ALA A 92 23.95 5.56 17.44
CA ALA A 92 24.16 4.82 18.70
C ALA A 92 23.02 4.98 19.72
N SER A 93 22.19 6.02 19.59
CA SER A 93 20.98 6.25 20.40
C SER A 93 19.71 5.73 19.72
N ASN A 94 19.86 4.89 18.68
CA ASN A 94 18.78 4.37 17.85
C ASN A 94 17.90 5.45 17.21
N LYS A 95 18.45 6.64 16.97
CA LYS A 95 17.77 7.72 16.25
C LYS A 95 18.13 7.70 14.78
N GLU A 96 17.17 8.04 13.95
CA GLU A 96 17.37 8.22 12.52
C GLU A 96 18.37 9.34 12.21
N LYS A 97 19.08 9.19 11.10
CA LYS A 97 20.02 10.19 10.60
C LYS A 97 20.12 10.07 9.08
N LYS A 98 20.39 11.19 8.39
CA LYS A 98 20.69 11.31 6.95
C LYS A 98 19.51 11.10 5.98
N VAL A 99 18.35 10.64 6.43
CA VAL A 99 17.16 10.44 5.58
C VAL A 99 16.73 11.77 4.96
N ASP A 100 16.45 12.79 5.77
CA ASP A 100 16.01 14.11 5.31
C ASP A 100 17.04 14.79 4.40
N SER A 101 18.31 14.72 4.79
CA SER A 101 19.40 15.26 3.98
C SER A 101 19.53 14.55 2.63
N ARG A 102 19.32 13.23 2.58
CA ARG A 102 19.39 12.47 1.33
C ARG A 102 18.25 12.84 0.40
N LEU A 103 17.02 12.88 0.90
CA LEU A 103 15.85 13.27 0.10
C LEU A 103 15.95 14.71 -0.37
N THR A 104 16.44 15.62 0.48
CA THR A 104 16.75 17.00 0.08
C THR A 104 17.72 17.02 -1.09
N CYS A 105 18.82 16.26 -1.04
CA CYS A 105 19.74 16.16 -2.17
C CYS A 105 19.08 15.60 -3.44
N ASP A 106 18.23 14.57 -3.31
CA ASP A 106 17.52 13.98 -4.45
C ASP A 106 16.54 14.97 -5.10
N ILE A 107 15.82 15.74 -4.29
CA ILE A 107 14.95 16.82 -4.75
C ILE A 107 15.79 17.87 -5.49
N MET A 108 16.86 18.38 -4.87
CA MET A 108 17.69 19.43 -5.45
C MET A 108 18.36 19.01 -6.77
N LEU A 109 18.79 17.74 -6.88
CA LEU A 109 19.33 17.20 -8.13
C LEU A 109 18.26 17.01 -9.21
N THR A 110 17.03 16.69 -8.81
CA THR A 110 15.91 16.48 -9.73
C THR A 110 15.40 17.80 -10.29
N ILE A 111 15.25 18.83 -9.45
CA ILE A 111 14.66 20.10 -9.88
C ILE A 111 15.51 20.89 -10.87
N ARG A 112 16.78 20.51 -11.04
CA ARG A 112 17.71 21.07 -12.04
C ARG A 112 17.54 20.47 -13.45
N LYS A 113 16.60 19.53 -13.61
CA LYS A 113 16.19 18.96 -14.89
C LYS A 113 15.02 19.76 -15.47
N ASN A 114 14.28 19.17 -16.41
CA ASN A 114 13.04 19.76 -16.90
C ASN A 114 11.96 19.70 -15.81
N PRO A 115 11.22 20.80 -15.58
CA PRO A 115 10.12 20.83 -14.63
C PRO A 115 9.05 19.78 -14.94
N GLY A 116 8.47 19.25 -13.87
CA GLY A 116 7.32 18.35 -13.87
C GLY A 116 6.57 18.47 -12.55
N ILE A 117 5.96 17.37 -12.11
CA ILE A 117 5.24 17.31 -10.85
C ILE A 117 6.14 16.66 -9.78
N LEU A 118 6.49 17.42 -8.75
CA LEU A 118 7.18 16.93 -7.57
C LEU A 118 6.16 16.50 -6.52
N VAL A 119 6.18 15.23 -6.15
CA VAL A 119 5.34 14.69 -5.08
C VAL A 119 6.21 14.31 -3.89
N LEU A 120 6.04 15.02 -2.77
CA LEU A 120 6.67 14.68 -1.50
C LEU A 120 5.71 13.85 -0.65
N VAL A 121 6.13 12.66 -0.23
CA VAL A 121 5.39 11.81 0.71
C VAL A 121 6.06 11.89 2.08
N ALA A 122 5.79 12.99 2.79
CA ALA A 122 6.29 13.28 4.14
C ALA A 122 5.49 14.44 4.77
N GLY A 123 5.39 14.46 6.10
CA GLY A 123 4.78 15.56 6.86
C GLY A 123 5.77 16.57 7.44
N ASP A 124 7.08 16.34 7.31
CA ASP A 124 8.13 17.09 8.01
C ASP A 124 8.45 18.44 7.35
N SER A 125 8.45 19.53 8.13
CA SER A 125 8.78 20.87 7.63
C SER A 125 10.21 21.05 7.15
N ASP A 126 11.13 20.16 7.48
CA ASP A 126 12.52 20.27 7.01
C ASP A 126 12.63 20.22 5.47
N TYR A 127 11.60 19.71 4.79
CA TYR A 127 11.49 19.75 3.33
C TYR A 127 10.94 21.07 2.77
N SER A 128 10.56 22.05 3.59
CA SER A 128 10.04 23.35 3.10
C SER A 128 11.00 24.06 2.15
N VAL A 129 12.28 24.14 2.50
CA VAL A 129 13.32 24.80 1.68
C VAL A 129 13.45 24.17 0.28
N PRO A 130 13.68 22.84 0.14
CA PRO A 130 13.76 22.24 -1.20
C PRO A 130 12.46 22.36 -2.01
N LEU A 131 11.28 22.39 -1.37
CA LEU A 131 10.01 22.64 -2.07
C LEU A 131 9.90 24.10 -2.56
N GLU A 132 10.34 25.08 -1.78
CA GLU A 132 10.39 26.48 -2.23
C GLU A 132 11.35 26.66 -3.41
N GLU A 133 12.50 26.00 -3.39
CA GLU A 133 13.43 25.98 -4.54
C GLU A 133 12.80 25.32 -5.77
N ALA A 134 12.09 24.19 -5.60
CA ALA A 134 11.36 23.54 -6.69
C ALA A 134 10.34 24.48 -7.35
N ARG A 135 9.60 25.25 -6.54
CA ARG A 135 8.63 26.23 -7.05
C ARG A 135 9.30 27.35 -7.87
N LYS A 136 10.47 27.83 -7.45
CA LYS A 136 11.25 28.83 -8.20
C LYS A 136 11.71 28.29 -9.55
N GLU A 137 11.96 26.99 -9.63
CA GLU A 137 12.29 26.27 -10.87
C GLU A 137 11.03 25.83 -11.66
N ASN A 138 9.85 26.37 -11.36
CA ASN A 138 8.57 26.09 -12.04
C ASN A 138 8.05 24.65 -11.92
N TRP A 139 8.41 23.93 -10.86
CA TRP A 139 7.81 22.62 -10.57
C TRP A 139 6.42 22.79 -9.94
N GLU A 140 5.49 21.95 -10.37
CA GLU A 140 4.25 21.72 -9.63
C GLU A 140 4.56 20.87 -8.39
N ILE A 141 3.90 21.18 -7.26
CA ILE A 141 4.21 20.56 -5.98
C ILE A 141 2.94 19.98 -5.38
N GLU A 142 3.01 18.70 -5.02
CA GLU A 142 2.01 17.99 -4.23
C GLU A 142 2.66 17.39 -2.99
N ILE A 143 1.98 17.50 -1.84
CA ILE A 143 2.45 16.88 -0.60
C ILE A 143 1.43 15.85 -0.12
N TRP A 144 1.91 14.64 0.16
CA TRP A 144 1.11 13.55 0.71
C TRP A 144 1.59 13.23 2.13
N PHE A 145 0.70 13.30 3.12
CA PHE A 145 1.06 13.02 4.51
C PHE A 145 -0.11 12.44 5.31
N TRP A 146 0.21 11.90 6.49
CA TRP A 146 -0.76 11.56 7.52
C TRP A 146 -1.19 12.79 8.30
N ASN A 147 -2.47 12.92 8.64
CA ASN A 147 -2.99 14.13 9.27
C ASN A 147 -2.31 14.48 10.60
N LYS A 148 -1.98 13.49 11.44
CA LYS A 148 -1.24 13.69 12.70
C LYS A 148 0.24 14.07 12.51
N GLY A 149 0.78 13.83 11.31
CA GLY A 149 2.15 14.16 10.94
C GLY A 149 2.31 15.50 10.22
N LYS A 150 1.21 16.24 9.96
CA LYS A 150 1.26 17.49 9.18
C LYS A 150 1.98 18.62 9.91
N SER A 151 3.06 19.12 9.34
CA SER A 151 3.64 20.40 9.76
C SER A 151 2.79 21.60 9.32
N LYS A 152 2.70 22.63 10.18
CA LYS A 152 1.98 23.89 9.88
C LYS A 152 2.61 24.68 8.72
N HIS A 153 3.90 24.48 8.48
CA HIS A 153 4.63 25.16 7.39
C HIS A 153 4.18 24.71 5.99
N PHE A 154 3.46 23.60 5.88
CA PHE A 154 2.89 23.12 4.62
C PHE A 154 1.52 23.68 4.29
N SER A 155 1.02 24.70 5.02
CA SER A 155 -0.27 25.33 4.73
C SER A 155 -0.37 25.94 3.33
N ASN A 156 0.76 26.31 2.73
CA ASN A 156 0.85 27.02 1.46
C ASN A 156 1.12 26.09 0.25
N PHE A 157 1.03 24.78 0.43
CA PHE A 157 1.21 23.79 -0.63
C PHE A 157 -0.07 22.96 -0.81
N PRO A 158 -0.43 22.58 -2.05
CA PRO A 158 -1.44 21.57 -2.30
C PRO A 158 -1.08 20.28 -1.55
N TYR A 159 -2.07 19.68 -0.89
CA TYR A 159 -1.83 18.45 -0.15
C TYR A 159 -2.97 17.45 -0.28
N THR A 160 -2.60 16.18 -0.16
CA THR A 160 -3.50 15.03 -0.12
C THR A 160 -3.24 14.22 1.14
N SER A 161 -4.31 13.86 1.86
CA SER A 161 -4.17 13.08 3.08
C SER A 161 -4.07 11.59 2.78
N LEU A 162 -3.02 10.93 3.30
CA LEU A 162 -2.87 9.47 3.23
C LEU A 162 -4.02 8.72 3.93
N ASN A 163 -4.75 9.39 4.84
CA ASN A 163 -5.91 8.85 5.54
C ASN A 163 -7.03 8.39 4.60
N PHE A 164 -7.15 8.96 3.40
CA PHE A 164 -8.18 8.56 2.45
C PHE A 164 -7.77 7.36 1.60
N HIS A 165 -6.49 7.00 1.61
CA HIS A 165 -5.93 6.02 0.68
C HIS A 165 -5.28 4.82 1.37
N TYR A 166 -5.09 4.84 2.69
CA TYR A 166 -4.26 3.84 3.40
C TYR A 166 -4.60 2.38 3.11
N LYS A 167 -5.86 2.03 2.82
CA LYS A 167 -6.26 0.65 2.49
C LYS A 167 -5.63 0.11 1.21
N SER A 168 -5.12 0.97 0.34
CA SER A 168 -4.44 0.58 -0.90
C SER A 168 -2.98 0.14 -0.68
N PHE A 169 -2.34 0.54 0.42
CA PHE A 169 -0.91 0.30 0.63
C PHE A 169 -0.51 -0.14 2.04
N VAL A 170 -1.36 0.05 3.05
CA VAL A 170 -1.10 -0.37 4.44
C VAL A 170 -1.53 -1.82 4.63
N TYR A 171 -0.70 -2.57 5.36
CA TYR A 171 -1.10 -3.87 5.89
C TYR A 171 -0.64 -4.09 7.33
N ILE A 172 -1.43 -4.89 8.05
CA ILE A 172 -1.23 -5.18 9.45
C ILE A 172 -0.79 -6.64 9.59
N THR A 173 0.32 -6.86 10.28
CA THR A 173 0.77 -8.18 10.71
C THR A 173 0.61 -8.30 12.20
N GLY A 174 -0.53 -8.78 12.69
CA GLY A 174 -0.90 -8.67 14.11
C GLY A 174 -2.17 -9.45 14.46
N PRO A 175 -2.70 -9.31 15.68
CA PRO A 175 -3.44 -10.38 16.35
C PRO A 175 -4.73 -10.80 15.63
N LYS A 176 -5.07 -12.07 15.88
CA LYS A 176 -6.13 -12.83 15.23
C LYS A 176 -7.49 -12.13 15.33
N ASN A 177 -8.15 -11.98 14.18
CA ASN A 177 -9.58 -11.68 14.13
C ASN A 177 -10.39 -12.98 14.14
N ARG A 178 -11.69 -12.90 14.47
CA ARG A 178 -12.59 -14.05 14.58
C ARG A 178 -12.73 -14.80 13.25
N TYR A 179 -12.77 -14.07 12.14
CA TYR A 179 -12.94 -14.65 10.81
C TYR A 179 -11.58 -14.78 10.14
N THR A 180 -11.08 -16.02 10.11
CA THR A 180 -9.76 -16.35 9.58
C THR A 180 -9.88 -17.24 8.34
N PHE A 181 -9.10 -16.91 7.31
CA PHE A 181 -8.96 -17.70 6.09
C PHE A 181 -7.50 -18.14 5.89
N GLU A 182 -7.26 -19.43 5.72
CA GLU A 182 -5.92 -19.95 5.46
C GLU A 182 -5.66 -20.03 3.94
N ILE A 183 -4.52 -19.48 3.51
CA ILE A 183 -3.93 -19.75 2.20
C ILE A 183 -2.62 -20.50 2.39
N SER A 184 -2.29 -21.40 1.46
CA SER A 184 -1.08 -22.20 1.54
C SER A 184 -0.61 -22.63 0.16
N SER A 185 0.61 -22.23 -0.22
CA SER A 185 1.19 -22.62 -1.51
C SER A 185 2.70 -22.43 -1.55
N ASP A 186 3.37 -23.30 -2.30
CA ASP A 186 4.82 -23.24 -2.52
C ASP A 186 5.23 -22.05 -3.39
N ILE A 187 4.34 -21.53 -4.24
CA ILE A 187 4.63 -20.36 -5.08
C ILE A 187 5.03 -19.14 -4.22
N ILE A 188 4.50 -19.07 -2.99
CA ILE A 188 4.76 -17.98 -2.04
C ILE A 188 6.17 -18.07 -1.40
N LYS A 189 6.92 -19.16 -1.63
CA LYS A 189 8.36 -19.19 -1.30
C LYS A 189 9.14 -18.19 -2.14
N ASN A 190 8.66 -17.87 -3.35
CA ASN A 190 9.21 -16.80 -4.15
C ASN A 190 8.78 -15.46 -3.56
N TRP A 191 9.76 -14.64 -3.17
CA TRP A 191 9.55 -13.33 -2.57
C TRP A 191 8.69 -12.41 -3.46
N LYS A 192 8.70 -12.57 -4.79
CA LYS A 192 7.82 -11.81 -5.70
C LYS A 192 6.34 -12.04 -5.42
N TRP A 193 5.97 -13.28 -5.12
CA TRP A 193 4.61 -13.71 -4.81
C TRP A 193 4.24 -13.54 -3.34
N LYS A 194 5.22 -13.42 -2.44
CA LYS A 194 4.98 -13.14 -1.03
C LYS A 194 4.14 -11.87 -0.90
N ASN A 195 3.09 -11.88 -0.08
CA ASN A 195 2.18 -10.75 0.16
C ASN A 195 1.35 -10.26 -1.05
N GLU A 196 1.86 -10.30 -2.29
CA GLU A 196 1.25 -9.62 -3.45
C GLU A 196 -0.21 -10.04 -3.71
N PRO A 197 -0.55 -11.34 -3.80
CA PRO A 197 -1.94 -11.76 -3.99
C PRO A 197 -2.85 -11.41 -2.82
N ILE A 198 -2.28 -11.37 -1.60
CA ILE A 198 -3.02 -10.99 -0.39
C ILE A 198 -3.36 -9.50 -0.49
N MET A 199 -2.35 -8.64 -0.68
CA MET A 199 -2.54 -7.20 -0.82
C MET A 199 -3.54 -6.88 -1.91
N GLU A 200 -3.40 -7.51 -3.08
CA GLU A 200 -4.31 -7.27 -4.20
C GLU A 200 -5.76 -7.63 -3.87
N CYS A 201 -6.00 -8.76 -3.20
CA CYS A 201 -7.34 -9.15 -2.76
C CYS A 201 -7.95 -8.12 -1.81
N TYR A 202 -7.20 -7.64 -0.81
CA TYR A 202 -7.71 -6.66 0.14
C TYR A 202 -7.97 -5.30 -0.51
N CYS A 203 -7.08 -4.85 -1.41
CA CYS A 203 -7.28 -3.62 -2.17
C CYS A 203 -8.52 -3.70 -3.08
N ALA A 204 -8.70 -4.82 -3.79
CA ALA A 204 -9.87 -5.02 -4.66
C ALA A 204 -11.20 -5.03 -3.90
N LEU A 205 -11.19 -5.36 -2.61
CA LEU A 205 -12.35 -5.34 -1.74
C LEU A 205 -12.46 -4.06 -0.90
N ASN A 206 -11.55 -3.09 -1.09
CA ASN A 206 -11.46 -1.86 -0.28
C ASN A 206 -11.42 -2.14 1.24
N LEU A 207 -10.62 -3.14 1.63
CA LEU A 207 -10.43 -3.57 3.01
C LEU A 207 -9.02 -3.21 3.49
N LEU A 208 -8.89 -2.96 4.80
CA LEU A 208 -7.56 -2.86 5.42
C LEU A 208 -6.92 -4.25 5.47
N CYS A 209 -5.78 -4.40 4.81
CA CYS A 209 -5.09 -5.69 4.73
C CYS A 209 -4.60 -6.14 6.10
N GLN A 210 -5.01 -7.33 6.54
CA GLN A 210 -4.59 -7.90 7.81
C GLN A 210 -4.32 -9.40 7.65
N PHE A 211 -3.07 -9.81 7.89
CA PHE A 211 -2.69 -11.23 7.78
C PHE A 211 -1.48 -11.56 8.65
N GLN A 212 -1.21 -12.85 8.83
CA GLN A 212 0.01 -13.33 9.49
C GLN A 212 0.56 -14.54 8.75
N TRP A 213 1.86 -14.52 8.44
CA TRP A 213 2.57 -15.72 8.01
C TRP A 213 2.76 -16.67 9.19
N VAL A 214 2.22 -17.87 9.07
CA VAL A 214 2.36 -18.93 10.09
C VAL A 214 3.64 -19.73 9.83
N ASN A 215 4.03 -19.85 8.56
CA ASN A 215 5.29 -20.45 8.13
C ASN A 215 5.69 -19.90 6.74
N LYS A 216 6.66 -20.56 6.08
CA LYS A 216 7.19 -20.09 4.80
C LYS A 216 6.17 -20.15 3.64
N THR A 217 5.14 -20.98 3.73
CA THR A 217 4.16 -21.26 2.66
C THR A 217 2.72 -20.94 3.03
N THR A 218 2.42 -20.75 4.32
CA THR A 218 1.06 -20.60 4.85
C THR A 218 0.87 -19.26 5.54
N ALA A 219 -0.21 -18.57 5.20
CA ALA A 219 -0.68 -17.37 5.88
C ALA A 219 -2.14 -17.51 6.33
N HIS A 220 -2.45 -16.85 7.44
CA HIS A 220 -3.80 -16.64 7.93
C HIS A 220 -4.19 -15.19 7.63
N LEU A 221 -5.28 -15.03 6.88
CA LEU A 221 -5.88 -13.75 6.50
C LEU A 221 -7.04 -13.48 7.44
N TYR A 222 -7.17 -12.25 7.91
CA TYR A 222 -8.12 -11.86 8.95
C TYR A 222 -9.16 -10.88 8.42
N PHE A 223 -10.41 -11.07 8.82
CA PHE A 223 -11.55 -10.26 8.39
C PHE A 223 -12.46 -9.91 9.56
N ASP A 224 -13.14 -8.76 9.47
CA ASP A 224 -14.05 -8.27 10.50
C ASP A 224 -15.37 -9.03 10.56
N ASN A 225 -15.79 -9.60 9.43
CA ASN A 225 -17.05 -10.34 9.32
C ASN A 225 -16.95 -11.49 8.30
N GLU A 226 -17.91 -12.41 8.37
CA GLU A 226 -17.98 -13.58 7.50
C GLU A 226 -18.20 -13.24 6.02
N THR A 227 -18.91 -12.14 5.74
CA THR A 227 -19.17 -11.67 4.37
C THR A 227 -17.88 -11.30 3.65
N HIS A 228 -17.03 -10.49 4.29
CA HIS A 228 -15.71 -10.11 3.75
C HIS A 228 -14.82 -11.34 3.52
N LEU A 229 -14.85 -12.31 4.46
CA LEU A 229 -14.13 -13.57 4.30
C LEU A 229 -14.62 -14.34 3.05
N LYS A 230 -15.93 -14.47 2.87
CA LYS A 230 -16.52 -15.16 1.71
C LYS A 230 -16.16 -14.47 0.40
N GLN A 231 -16.22 -13.13 0.37
CA GLN A 231 -15.82 -12.34 -0.79
C GLN A 231 -14.34 -12.52 -1.13
N ALA A 232 -13.45 -12.42 -0.13
CA ALA A 232 -12.01 -12.60 -0.32
C ALA A 232 -11.66 -14.02 -0.78
N ARG A 233 -12.31 -15.04 -0.22
CA ARG A 233 -12.14 -16.43 -0.66
C ARG A 233 -12.56 -16.60 -2.11
N GLY A 234 -13.73 -16.07 -2.50
CA GLY A 234 -14.22 -16.14 -3.89
C GLY A 234 -13.28 -15.43 -4.86
N TRP A 235 -12.81 -14.24 -4.48
CA TRP A 235 -11.88 -13.44 -5.29
C TRP A 235 -10.54 -14.16 -5.48
N LEU A 236 -9.93 -14.66 -4.40
CA LEU A 236 -8.68 -15.41 -4.45
C LEU A 236 -8.83 -16.72 -5.22
N PHE A 237 -9.96 -17.42 -5.09
CA PHE A 237 -10.22 -18.63 -5.87
C PHE A 237 -10.27 -18.34 -7.38
N LYS A 238 -10.87 -17.22 -7.77
CA LYS A 238 -10.98 -16.81 -9.18
C LYS A 238 -9.63 -16.38 -9.75
N LYS A 239 -8.87 -15.55 -9.03
CA LYS A 239 -7.63 -14.93 -9.57
C LYS A 239 -6.37 -15.74 -9.28
N TYR A 240 -6.33 -16.42 -8.15
CA TYR A 240 -5.16 -17.13 -7.64
C TYR A 240 -5.51 -18.52 -7.09
N PRO A 241 -6.12 -19.41 -7.90
CA PRO A 241 -6.59 -20.72 -7.44
C PRO A 241 -5.46 -21.57 -6.82
N MET A 242 -4.22 -21.40 -7.28
CA MET A 242 -3.04 -22.10 -6.77
C MET A 242 -2.65 -21.77 -5.32
N LEU A 243 -3.24 -20.73 -4.72
CA LEU A 243 -3.00 -20.36 -3.32
C LEU A 243 -3.89 -21.14 -2.35
N LEU A 244 -4.87 -21.87 -2.87
CA LEU A 244 -5.88 -22.54 -2.10
C LEU A 244 -5.60 -24.04 -2.11
N LYS A 245 -5.58 -24.65 -0.92
CA LYS A 245 -5.67 -26.11 -0.84
C LYS A 245 -7.03 -26.51 -1.41
N GLU A 246 -7.05 -27.42 -2.39
CA GLU A 246 -8.26 -28.15 -2.72
C GLU A 246 -8.79 -28.78 -1.42
N GLN A 247 -9.91 -28.29 -0.91
CA GLN A 247 -10.61 -29.04 0.12
C GLN A 247 -11.32 -30.18 -0.59
N GLY A 248 -10.75 -31.39 -0.46
CA GLY A 248 -11.47 -32.63 -0.69
C GLY A 248 -12.83 -32.58 0.01
N ARG A 249 -13.84 -33.13 -0.66
CA ARG A 249 -15.23 -33.36 -0.25
C ARG A 249 -15.47 -33.15 1.25
N VAL A 250 -16.37 -32.21 1.57
CA VAL A 250 -16.96 -32.04 2.89
C VAL A 250 -17.47 -33.40 3.40
N GLY A 251 -16.73 -33.99 4.35
CA GLY A 251 -17.20 -35.12 5.13
C GLY A 251 -18.40 -34.69 5.96
N LYS A 252 -19.52 -35.37 5.75
CA LYS A 252 -20.71 -35.31 6.60
C LYS A 252 -20.30 -35.39 8.08
N SER A 253 -20.75 -34.43 8.90
CA SER A 253 -21.27 -34.65 10.27
C SER A 253 -21.50 -33.31 10.99
N VAL A 254 -22.67 -32.71 10.80
CA VAL A 254 -23.35 -31.99 11.89
C VAL A 254 -24.79 -32.48 11.88
N LYS A 255 -25.19 -33.13 12.98
CA LYS A 255 -26.56 -33.60 13.21
C LYS A 255 -27.50 -32.39 13.18
N VAL A 256 -28.39 -32.37 12.20
CA VAL A 256 -29.56 -31.50 12.17
C VAL A 256 -30.52 -32.00 13.25
N LEU A 257 -30.79 -31.19 14.26
CA LEU A 257 -31.97 -31.35 15.10
C LEU A 257 -33.17 -30.90 14.24
N GLN A 258 -33.98 -31.86 13.80
CA GLN A 258 -35.30 -31.59 13.24
C GLN A 258 -36.28 -31.34 14.38
N ASP A 259 -36.94 -30.18 14.37
CA ASP A 259 -38.41 -30.07 14.26
C ASP A 259 -38.92 -28.72 14.81
N LYS A 260 -39.45 -27.86 13.93
CA LYS A 260 -40.90 -27.65 13.76
C LYS A 260 -41.17 -26.52 12.77
N LYS A 261 -41.96 -26.85 11.74
CA LYS A 261 -42.71 -25.94 10.88
C LYS A 261 -43.52 -24.95 11.73
N ILE A 262 -43.39 -23.65 11.46
CA ILE A 262 -44.52 -22.71 11.47
C ILE A 262 -44.40 -21.85 10.20
N THR A 263 -45.53 -21.81 9.51
CA THR A 263 -45.87 -21.17 8.24
C THR A 263 -45.98 -19.65 8.35
N GLU A 264 -45.76 -19.00 7.19
CA GLU A 264 -46.33 -17.71 6.75
C GLU A 264 -45.93 -16.44 7.53
N ASP A 265 -45.16 -15.56 6.86
CA ASP A 265 -45.71 -14.29 6.36
C ASP A 265 -44.72 -13.64 5.38
N ILE A 266 -45.19 -13.44 4.14
CA ILE A 266 -44.56 -12.61 3.11
C ILE A 266 -45.03 -11.19 3.39
N VAL A 267 -44.10 -10.28 3.72
CA VAL A 267 -44.37 -8.84 3.72
C VAL A 267 -43.26 -8.14 2.95
N ASP A 268 -43.70 -7.25 2.07
CA ASP A 268 -42.99 -6.54 1.00
C ASP A 268 -41.59 -6.03 1.33
N LEU A 269 -40.66 -6.33 0.41
CA LEU A 269 -39.41 -5.59 0.24
C LEU A 269 -39.69 -4.34 -0.61
N PRO A 270 -39.31 -3.12 -0.18
CA PRO A 270 -39.34 -1.97 -1.07
C PRO A 270 -38.26 -2.09 -2.15
N GLN A 271 -38.68 -1.89 -3.40
CA GLN A 271 -37.81 -1.75 -4.57
C GLN A 271 -36.99 -0.45 -4.52
N GLN A 272 -35.88 -0.50 -5.25
CA GLN A 272 -34.73 0.41 -5.27
C GLN A 272 -35.05 1.91 -5.46
N ASN A 273 -34.17 2.76 -4.92
CA ASN A 273 -33.80 4.01 -5.58
C ASN A 273 -32.34 3.93 -6.01
N THR A 274 -32.14 3.69 -7.30
CA THR A 274 -30.89 3.81 -8.03
C THR A 274 -30.77 5.24 -8.52
N ASP A 275 -30.14 6.12 -7.74
CA ASP A 275 -29.66 7.41 -8.20
C ASP A 275 -28.48 7.82 -7.31
N ASP A 276 -27.31 7.25 -7.60
CA ASP A 276 -26.02 7.87 -7.29
C ASP A 276 -24.98 7.32 -8.28
N PRO A 277 -24.20 8.17 -8.97
CA PRO A 277 -23.30 7.73 -10.02
C PRO A 277 -22.10 6.99 -9.41
N LEU A 278 -22.05 5.68 -9.67
CA LEU A 278 -20.84 4.87 -9.52
C LEU A 278 -19.80 5.40 -10.51
N ASP A 279 -18.79 6.08 -9.99
CA ASP A 279 -17.62 6.52 -10.77
C ASP A 279 -16.74 5.29 -11.07
N ASP A 280 -17.04 4.65 -12.21
CA ASP A 280 -16.21 3.65 -12.87
C ASP A 280 -14.94 4.32 -13.44
N GLN A 281 -13.98 4.66 -12.57
CA GLN A 281 -12.62 5.03 -12.98
C GLN A 281 -11.55 4.37 -12.12
N TYR A 282 -11.47 3.04 -12.18
CA TYR A 282 -10.24 2.31 -11.84
C TYR A 282 -9.97 1.23 -12.88
N VAL A 283 -9.56 1.66 -14.08
CA VAL A 283 -8.88 0.77 -15.03
C VAL A 283 -7.44 0.62 -14.54
N PHE A 284 -7.15 -0.49 -13.86
CA PHE A 284 -5.79 -0.88 -13.54
C PHE A 284 -5.03 -1.15 -14.83
N VAL A 285 -4.05 -0.29 -15.14
CA VAL A 285 -3.08 -0.54 -16.20
C VAL A 285 -2.12 -1.62 -15.72
N ASP A 286 -2.16 -2.78 -16.35
CA ASP A 286 -1.17 -3.84 -16.20
C ASP A 286 0.17 -3.34 -16.76
N LEU A 287 1.08 -2.93 -15.88
CA LEU A 287 2.41 -2.44 -16.28
C LEU A 287 3.40 -3.57 -16.63
N THR A 288 2.95 -4.82 -16.73
CA THR A 288 3.85 -5.92 -17.11
C THR A 288 4.19 -5.96 -18.61
N GLU A 289 3.44 -5.25 -19.47
CA GLU A 289 3.71 -5.26 -20.92
C GLU A 289 4.59 -4.10 -21.44
N SER A 290 4.96 -3.12 -20.63
CA SER A 290 5.66 -1.91 -21.11
C SER A 290 7.20 -1.94 -21.05
N ILE A 291 7.84 -3.05 -20.63
CA ILE A 291 9.32 -3.11 -20.45
C ILE A 291 10.01 -4.11 -21.39
N ILE A 292 9.33 -4.62 -22.41
CA ILE A 292 10.01 -5.35 -23.49
C ILE A 292 9.60 -4.77 -24.82
N LEU A 293 10.36 -3.78 -25.30
CA LEU A 293 10.71 -3.60 -26.71
C LEU A 293 12.01 -2.78 -26.77
N LYS A 294 12.91 -3.27 -27.62
CA LYS A 294 14.34 -2.98 -27.75
C LYS A 294 14.72 -1.51 -27.90
#